data_AF-A0A1Z8BFP7-F1
#
_entry.id   AF-A0A1Z8BFP7-F1
#
_cell.length_a   1.000
_cell.length_b   1.000
_cell.length_c   1.000
_cell.angle_alpha   90.00
_cell.angle_beta   90.00
_cell.angle_gamma   90.00
#
_symmetry.space_group_name_H-M   'P 1'
#
loop_
_entity.id
_entity.type
_entity.pdbx_description
1 polymer ?
#
loop_
_entity_poly.entity_id
_entity_poly.type
_entity_poly.pdbx_seq_one_letter_code
_entity_poly.pdbx_strand_id
1 'polypeptide(L)'
;MKNLILLFFLTYGISLNAVENHSCGCGSFEDSIVHYQVQEGQGCCGTLSSDTALEGFYEQNEGQWELVEVNSISASSAQKRCCP
;
A
#
# COMPACT_ATOMS: atom_id res chain seq x y z
N MET A 1 -54.11 -6.22 11.66
CA MET A 1 -53.38 -5.49 12.71
C MET A 1 -52.07 -6.20 12.95
N LYS A 2 -50.96 -5.44 12.84
CA LYS A 2 -49.73 -5.49 13.66
C LYS A 2 -49.25 -6.88 14.11
N ASN A 3 -48.01 -7.31 13.98
CA ASN A 3 -46.72 -6.72 13.59
C ASN A 3 -45.73 -7.91 13.75
N LEU A 4 -44.47 -7.69 13.37
CA LEU A 4 -43.33 -8.16 14.18
C LEU A 4 -42.70 -9.52 13.83
N ILE A 5 -42.39 -9.81 12.58
CA ILE A 5 -41.29 -10.77 12.26
C ILE A 5 -40.51 -10.26 11.05
N LEU A 6 -39.77 -9.16 11.21
CA LEU A 6 -38.82 -8.68 10.20
C LEU A 6 -37.73 -7.80 10.83
N LEU A 7 -37.18 -8.26 11.97
CA LEU A 7 -36.08 -7.61 12.69
C LEU A 7 -35.09 -8.66 13.18
N PHE A 8 -34.52 -9.45 12.29
CA PHE A 8 -33.42 -10.37 12.66
C PHE A 8 -32.26 -10.40 11.66
N PHE A 9 -32.20 -9.44 10.72
CA PHE A 9 -31.14 -9.33 9.71
C PHE A 9 -30.40 -7.98 9.74
N LEU A 10 -30.38 -7.30 10.89
CA LEU A 10 -29.77 -5.96 11.05
C LEU A 10 -28.57 -5.90 11.99
N THR A 11 -28.09 -7.03 12.54
CA THR A 11 -27.10 -7.02 13.64
C THR A 11 -25.77 -7.73 13.34
N TYR A 12 -25.50 -8.12 12.10
CA TYR A 12 -24.16 -8.61 11.71
C TYR A 12 -23.46 -7.64 10.75
N GLY A 13 -23.61 -6.34 11.01
CA GLY A 13 -22.64 -5.35 10.55
C GLY A 13 -21.39 -5.43 11.41
N ILE A 14 -20.60 -6.49 11.25
CA ILE A 14 -19.23 -6.51 11.78
C ILE A 14 -18.47 -5.48 10.94
N SER A 15 -18.39 -4.26 11.44
CA SER A 15 -17.46 -3.26 10.95
C SER A 15 -16.05 -3.80 11.20
N LEU A 16 -15.52 -4.53 10.22
CA LEU A 16 -14.10 -4.74 10.07
C LEU A 16 -13.52 -3.34 9.96
N ASN A 17 -12.96 -2.81 11.05
CA ASN A 17 -12.09 -1.65 10.97
C ASN A 17 -10.93 -2.10 10.07
N ALA A 18 -11.00 -1.73 8.79
CA ALA A 18 -9.88 -1.91 7.89
C ALA A 18 -8.72 -1.16 8.55
N VAL A 19 -7.62 -1.85 8.82
CA VAL A 19 -6.38 -1.16 9.15
C VAL A 19 -6.03 -0.41 7.89
N GLU A 20 -6.32 0.89 7.85
CA GLU A 20 -6.06 1.69 6.67
C GLU A 20 -4.54 1.84 6.56
N ASN A 21 -3.96 1.34 5.48
CA ASN A 21 -2.53 1.43 5.24
C ASN A 21 -2.26 2.65 4.35
N HIS A 22 -1.24 3.43 4.69
CA HIS A 22 -0.78 4.52 3.84
C HIS A 22 0.33 4.02 2.92
N SER A 23 0.16 4.16 1.61
CA SER A 23 1.16 3.77 0.61
C SER A 23 2.15 4.90 0.36
N CYS A 24 3.44 4.56 0.39
CA CYS A 24 4.56 5.45 0.16
C CYS A 24 5.39 4.97 -1.02
N GLY A 25 6.06 5.90 -1.69
CA GLY A 25 7.05 5.56 -2.70
C GLY A 25 8.06 6.65 -2.94
N CYS A 26 9.22 6.27 -3.44
CA CYS A 26 10.29 7.18 -3.83
C CYS A 26 11.14 6.57 -4.96
N GLY A 27 12.04 7.37 -5.51
CA GLY A 27 12.91 6.99 -6.61
C GLY A 27 12.54 7.69 -7.91
N SER A 28 13.06 7.18 -9.02
CA SER A 28 12.84 7.71 -10.37
C SER A 28 12.84 6.57 -11.37
N PHE A 29 12.46 6.87 -12.61
CA PHE A 29 12.46 5.88 -13.68
C PHE A 29 13.87 5.42 -14.07
N GLU A 30 14.88 6.29 -13.88
CA GLU A 30 16.28 6.00 -14.22
C GLU A 30 16.97 5.01 -13.27
N ASP A 31 16.58 4.98 -11.99
CA ASP A 31 17.20 4.10 -10.98
C ASP A 31 16.27 2.91 -10.66
N SER A 32 15.15 3.20 -10.01
CA SER A 32 14.00 2.32 -9.75
C SER A 32 12.98 3.12 -8.92
N ILE A 33 11.71 2.71 -8.95
CA ILE A 33 10.68 3.25 -8.06
C ILE A 33 10.32 2.19 -7.04
N VAL A 34 10.45 2.52 -5.75
CA VAL A 34 10.05 1.64 -4.65
C VAL A 34 8.71 2.06 -4.07
N HIS A 35 7.90 1.09 -3.66
CA HIS A 35 6.62 1.27 -3.01
C HIS A 35 6.49 0.40 -1.76
N TYR A 36 6.07 0.98 -0.64
CA TYR A 36 5.90 0.29 0.64
C TYR A 36 4.73 0.89 1.43
N GLN A 37 4.29 0.20 2.49
CA GLN A 37 3.15 0.64 3.29
C GLN A 37 3.56 0.97 4.73
N VAL A 38 3.03 2.07 5.24
CA VAL A 38 3.12 2.48 6.65
C VAL A 38 1.73 2.51 7.28
N GLN A 39 1.68 2.58 8.61
CA GLN A 39 0.45 2.76 9.36
C GLN A 39 -0.20 4.11 9.03
N GLU A 40 -1.54 4.16 9.01
CA GLU A 40 -2.28 5.40 8.83
C GLU A 40 -1.88 6.50 9.82
N GLY A 41 -2.03 7.75 9.39
CA GLY A 41 -1.74 8.92 10.23
C GLY A 41 -0.26 9.16 10.48
N GLN A 42 0.64 8.30 9.95
CA GLN A 42 2.08 8.49 10.01
C GLN A 42 2.61 8.96 8.64
N GLY A 43 3.66 9.77 8.65
CA GLY A 43 4.39 10.09 7.42
C GLY A 43 5.13 8.85 6.87
N CYS A 44 5.67 8.94 5.66
CA CYS A 44 6.36 7.81 5.01
C CYS A 44 7.56 7.24 5.77
N CYS A 45 8.11 7.99 6.72
CA CYS A 45 9.17 7.54 7.62
C CYS A 45 8.65 7.03 8.97
N GLY A 46 7.38 6.60 9.01
CA GLY A 46 6.70 6.05 10.17
C GLY A 46 6.85 4.54 10.32
N THR A 47 5.92 3.93 11.04
CA THR A 47 5.88 2.51 11.35
C THR A 47 5.34 1.75 10.14
N LEU A 48 6.09 0.74 9.69
CA LEU A 48 5.68 -0.12 8.59
C LEU A 48 4.39 -0.88 8.95
N SER A 49 3.48 -1.02 7.98
CA SER A 49 2.25 -1.83 8.10
C SER A 49 2.35 -3.19 7.41
N SER A 50 3.45 -3.44 6.69
CA SER A 50 3.79 -4.68 6.00
C SER A 50 5.30 -4.89 6.02
N ASP A 51 5.75 -6.14 6.02
CA ASP A 51 7.17 -6.48 5.89
C ASP A 51 7.67 -6.46 4.43
N THR A 52 6.74 -6.43 3.48
CA THR A 52 7.01 -6.51 2.03
C THR A 52 6.78 -5.16 1.36
N ALA A 53 7.62 -4.87 0.38
CA ALA A 53 7.56 -3.73 -0.52
C ALA A 53 7.84 -4.19 -1.97
N LEU A 54 7.56 -3.31 -2.92
CA LEU A 54 7.79 -3.54 -4.34
C LEU A 54 8.84 -2.56 -4.86
N GLU A 55 9.70 -3.03 -5.75
CA GLU A 55 10.67 -2.23 -6.49
C GLU A 55 10.46 -2.45 -7.99
N GLY A 56 10.07 -1.40 -8.71
CA GLY A 56 9.85 -1.42 -10.15
C GLY A 56 11.03 -0.83 -10.90
N PHE A 57 11.45 -1.52 -11.96
CA PHE A 57 12.48 -1.08 -12.90
C PHE A 57 11.85 -0.74 -14.25
N TYR A 58 12.30 0.35 -14.86
CA TYR A 58 11.71 0.90 -16.06
C TYR A 58 12.75 1.06 -17.16
N GLU A 59 12.34 0.85 -18.40
CA GLU A 59 13.16 1.13 -19.58
C GLU A 59 12.46 2.15 -20.47
N GLN A 60 13.24 2.99 -21.14
CA GLN A 60 12.71 3.97 -22.06
C GLN A 60 12.55 3.34 -23.45
N ASN A 61 11.31 3.23 -23.93
CA ASN A 61 10.94 2.71 -25.23
C ASN A 61 10.13 3.77 -26.00
N GLU A 62 10.59 4.16 -27.19
CA GLU A 62 9.95 5.20 -28.01
C GLU A 62 9.61 6.51 -27.28
N GLY A 63 10.44 6.88 -26.29
CA GLY A 63 10.24 8.10 -25.48
C GLY A 63 9.26 7.95 -24.31
N GLN A 64 8.72 6.75 -24.06
CA GLN A 64 7.89 6.42 -22.91
C GLN A 64 8.65 5.49 -21.96
N TRP A 65 8.37 5.59 -20.66
CA TRP A 65 8.91 4.65 -19.67
C TRP A 65 7.97 3.47 -19.51
N GLU A 66 8.49 2.27 -19.74
CA GLU A 66 7.76 1.00 -19.61
C GLU A 66 8.30 0.23 -18.42
N LEU A 67 7.39 -0.32 -17.60
CA LEU A 67 7.76 -1.18 -16.48
C LEU A 67 8.21 -2.54 -17.02
N VAL A 68 9.47 -2.92 -16.78
CA VAL A 68 10.04 -4.16 -17.32
C VAL A 68 10.25 -5.24 -16.25
N GLU A 69 10.44 -4.85 -14.99
CA GLU A 69 10.67 -5.79 -13.89
C GLU A 69 10.08 -5.25 -12.59
N VAL A 70 9.52 -6.15 -11.77
CA VAL A 70 9.05 -5.85 -10.41
C VAL A 70 9.64 -6.87 -9.46
N ASN A 71 10.42 -6.39 -8.50
CA ASN A 71 11.00 -7.19 -7.44
C ASN A 71 10.28 -6.97 -6.12
N SER A 72 10.07 -8.07 -5.39
CA SER A 72 9.63 -8.01 -4.00
C SER A 72 10.85 -7.82 -3.10
N ILE A 73 10.84 -6.76 -2.30
CA ILE A 73 11.91 -6.40 -1.37
C ILE A 73 11.36 -6.23 0.04
N SER A 74 12.22 -6.10 1.06
CA SER A 74 11.73 -5.79 2.41
C SER A 74 11.27 -4.32 2.49
N ALA A 75 10.15 -4.09 3.18
CA ALA A 75 9.63 -2.76 3.43
C ALA A 75 10.60 -1.89 4.24
N SER A 76 11.39 -2.49 5.12
CA SER A 76 12.47 -1.82 5.84
C SER A 76 13.58 -1.30 4.92
N SER A 77 13.94 -2.07 3.88
CA SER A 77 14.94 -1.65 2.90
C SER A 77 14.41 -0.54 2.00
N ALA A 78 13.14 -0.62 1.60
CA ALA A 78 12.46 0.43 0.84
C ALA A 78 12.39 1.74 1.64
N GLN A 79 11.93 1.67 2.89
CA GLN A 79 11.82 2.86 3.74
C GLN A 79 13.17 3.51 4.02
N LYS A 80 14.22 2.72 4.29
CA LYS A 80 15.58 3.26 4.47
C LYS A 80 16.07 4.04 3.24
N ARG A 81 15.63 3.66 2.05
CA ARG A 81 15.94 4.35 0.79
C ARG A 81 15.20 5.68 0.66
N CYS A 82 13.95 5.71 1.09
CA CYS A 82 13.09 6.89 0.99
C CYS A 82 13.24 7.89 2.14
N CYS A 83 13.80 7.46 3.26
CA CYS A 83 13.92 8.22 4.50
C CYS A 83 15.38 8.27 4.99
N PRO A 84 16.26 9.01 4.30
CA PRO A 84 17.65 9.21 4.74
C PRO A 84 17.79 10.09 5.98
#